data_AF-A0A2H3LCQ8-F1
#
_entry.id   AF-A0A2H3LCQ8-F1
#
_cell.length_a   1.000
_cell.length_b   1.000
_cell.length_c   1.000
_cell.angle_alpha   90.00
_cell.angle_beta   90.00
_cell.angle_gamma   90.00
#
_symmetry.space_group_name_H-M   'P 1'
#
loop_
_entity.id
_entity.type
_entity.pdbx_description
1 polymer ?
#
loop_
_entity_poly.entity_id
_entity_poly.type
_entity_poly.pdbx_seq_one_letter_code
_entity_poly.pdbx_strand_id
1 'polypeptide(L)'
;MVRPHLIARLNAGLHRNLTLLAAPAGFGKTTLLSQWLDGCARPVAWLTLDASDHEPTRFLAYLVAALQTVVPEFGAGLLAALLAPQAPTPTAAVTDLINALATLAQPVVLVLDDYHLVNAAPVDAALGLLLAHQPPQLH
;
A
#
# COMPACT_ATOMS: atom_id res chain seq x y z
N MET A 1 11.38 -15.98 -18.29
CA MET A 1 12.18 -16.73 -17.28
C MET A 1 11.71 -16.31 -15.90
N VAL A 2 11.40 -17.27 -15.03
CA VAL A 2 11.09 -17.04 -13.61
C VAL A 2 12.39 -16.66 -12.89
N ARG A 3 12.35 -15.75 -11.91
CA ARG A 3 13.52 -15.34 -11.08
C ARG A 3 13.38 -15.87 -9.65
N PRO A 4 13.62 -17.18 -9.38
CA PRO A 4 13.19 -17.84 -8.15
C PRO A 4 13.87 -17.28 -6.89
N HIS A 5 15.13 -16.85 -7.01
CA HIS A 5 15.86 -16.25 -5.90
C HIS A 5 15.27 -14.90 -5.45
N LEU A 6 14.74 -14.10 -6.37
CA LEU A 6 14.09 -12.82 -6.02
C LEU A 6 12.69 -13.05 -5.43
N ILE A 7 11.95 -14.03 -5.94
CA ILE A 7 10.66 -14.47 -5.37
C ILE A 7 10.85 -14.94 -3.92
N ALA A 8 11.88 -15.73 -3.64
CA ALA A 8 12.20 -16.18 -2.28
C ALA A 8 12.53 -15.00 -1.34
N ARG A 9 13.21 -13.97 -1.83
CA ARG A 9 13.51 -12.76 -1.06
C ARG A 9 12.26 -11.90 -0.79
N LEU A 10 11.34 -11.81 -1.76
CA LEU A 10 10.05 -11.15 -1.56
C LEU A 10 9.20 -11.89 -0.51
N ASN A 11 9.15 -13.23 -0.60
CA ASN A 11 8.49 -14.06 0.40
C ASN A 11 9.10 -13.91 1.79
N ALA A 12 10.43 -13.88 1.91
CA ALA A 12 11.10 -13.63 3.19
C ALA A 12 10.82 -12.20 3.72
N GLY A 13 10.64 -11.24 2.82
CA GLY A 13 10.24 -9.87 3.11
C GLY A 13 8.87 -9.78 3.77
N LEU A 14 7.93 -10.68 3.46
CA LEU A 14 6.59 -10.76 4.08
C LEU A 14 6.62 -10.94 5.61
N HIS A 15 7.76 -11.33 6.19
CA HIS A 15 7.97 -11.43 7.63
C HIS A 15 8.52 -10.15 8.27
N ARG A 16 8.64 -9.06 7.50
CA ARG A 16 9.04 -7.72 7.94
C ARG A 16 7.88 -6.74 7.72
N ASN A 17 7.96 -5.58 8.35
CA ASN A 17 6.96 -4.52 8.20
C ASN A 17 6.94 -3.94 6.78
N LEU A 18 8.10 -3.81 6.13
CA LEU A 18 8.18 -3.23 4.78
C LEU A 18 9.17 -4.00 3.92
N THR A 19 8.77 -4.30 2.68
CA THR A 19 9.66 -4.82 1.63
C THR A 19 9.85 -3.74 0.56
N LEU A 20 11.03 -3.12 0.51
CA LEU A 20 11.36 -2.13 -0.52
C LEU A 20 11.93 -2.80 -1.77
N LEU A 21 11.24 -2.66 -2.91
CA LEU A 21 11.74 -3.08 -4.22
C LEU A 21 12.26 -1.88 -5.04
N ALA A 22 13.54 -1.57 -4.87
CA ALA A 22 14.24 -0.58 -5.69
C ALA A 22 14.91 -1.24 -6.91
N ALA A 23 14.64 -0.70 -8.10
CA ALA A 23 15.28 -1.04 -9.37
C ALA A 23 15.07 0.13 -10.35
N PRO A 24 15.93 0.34 -11.34
CA PRO A 24 15.71 1.36 -12.36
C PRO A 24 14.52 1.00 -13.27
N ALA A 25 13.94 2.00 -13.92
CA ALA A 25 12.90 1.80 -14.93
C ALA A 25 13.40 0.82 -16.02
N GLY A 26 12.53 -0.10 -16.46
CA GLY A 26 12.85 -1.09 -17.49
C GLY A 26 13.56 -2.37 -17.01
N PHE A 27 13.91 -2.52 -15.73
CA PHE A 27 14.57 -3.74 -15.20
C PHE A 27 13.61 -4.89 -14.84
N GLY A 28 12.32 -4.73 -15.17
CA GLY A 28 11.29 -5.75 -15.00
C GLY A 28 10.77 -5.88 -13.57
N LYS A 29 10.64 -4.77 -12.82
CA LYS A 29 9.98 -4.77 -11.49
C LYS A 29 8.56 -5.31 -11.58
N THR A 30 7.77 -4.76 -12.50
CA THR A 30 6.39 -5.18 -12.74
C THR A 30 6.36 -6.66 -13.11
N THR A 31 7.25 -7.11 -14.01
CA THR A 31 7.36 -8.54 -14.37
C THR A 31 7.72 -9.43 -13.18
N LEU A 32 8.64 -9.01 -12.32
CA LEU A 32 9.03 -9.75 -11.11
C LEU A 32 7.88 -9.82 -10.11
N LEU A 33 7.21 -8.69 -9.88
CA LEU A 33 6.07 -8.61 -8.99
C LEU A 33 4.91 -9.44 -9.52
N SER A 34 4.54 -9.36 -10.81
CA SER A 34 3.52 -10.22 -11.40
C SER A 34 3.84 -11.71 -11.24
N GLN A 35 5.10 -12.13 -11.47
CA GLN A 35 5.52 -13.52 -11.25
C GLN A 35 5.46 -13.93 -9.77
N TRP A 36 5.69 -12.99 -8.85
CA TRP A 36 5.57 -13.24 -7.42
C TRP A 36 4.10 -13.33 -6.99
N LEU A 37 3.22 -12.50 -7.56
CA LEU A 37 1.79 -12.51 -7.34
C LEU A 37 1.14 -13.84 -7.74
N ASP A 38 1.58 -14.45 -8.85
CA ASP A 38 1.10 -15.77 -9.29
C ASP A 38 1.31 -16.88 -8.23
N GLY A 39 2.26 -16.70 -7.31
CA GLY A 39 2.53 -17.60 -6.19
C GLY A 39 2.15 -17.04 -4.82
N CYS A 40 1.59 -15.84 -4.74
CA CYS A 40 1.26 -15.20 -3.47
C CYS A 40 -0.11 -15.69 -2.98
N ALA A 41 -0.13 -16.35 -1.83
CA ALA A 41 -1.38 -16.86 -1.22
C ALA A 41 -2.24 -15.75 -0.58
N ARG A 42 -1.79 -14.49 -0.59
CA ARG A 42 -2.47 -13.36 0.03
C ARG A 42 -3.07 -12.44 -1.05
N PRO A 43 -4.22 -11.82 -0.81
CA PRO A 43 -4.72 -10.77 -1.70
C PRO A 43 -3.71 -9.63 -1.77
N VAL A 44 -3.51 -9.07 -2.97
CA VAL A 44 -2.58 -7.97 -3.18
C VAL A 44 -3.28 -6.76 -3.79
N ALA A 45 -3.28 -5.66 -3.03
CA ALA A 45 -3.69 -4.35 -3.48
C ALA A 45 -2.49 -3.65 -4.15
N TRP A 46 -2.72 -3.04 -5.31
CA TRP A 46 -1.68 -2.34 -6.05
C TRP A 46 -2.07 -0.88 -6.26
N LEU A 47 -1.19 0.04 -5.87
CA LEU A 47 -1.33 1.47 -6.11
C LEU A 47 -0.09 1.96 -6.86
N THR A 48 -0.28 2.40 -8.11
CA THR A 48 0.74 3.12 -8.87
C THR A 48 0.60 4.61 -8.61
N LEU A 49 1.70 5.25 -8.21
CA LEU A 49 1.73 6.66 -7.83
C LEU A 49 2.39 7.50 -8.91
N ASP A 50 1.96 8.76 -9.03
CA ASP A 50 2.61 9.76 -9.85
C ASP A 50 2.89 11.06 -9.09
N ALA A 51 3.46 12.05 -9.76
CA ALA A 51 3.83 13.34 -9.14
C ALA A 51 2.61 14.18 -8.67
N SER A 52 1.40 13.83 -9.10
CA SER A 52 0.16 14.50 -8.68
C SER A 52 -0.39 13.99 -7.35
N ASP A 53 0.15 12.89 -6.82
CA ASP A 53 -0.25 12.26 -5.56
C ASP A 53 0.46 12.83 -4.32
N HIS A 54 0.95 14.08 -4.41
CA HIS A 54 1.67 14.77 -3.34
C HIS A 54 0.79 15.26 -2.19
N GLU A 55 -0.53 15.15 -2.30
CA GLU A 55 -1.49 15.57 -1.28
C GLU A 55 -1.92 14.37 -0.42
N PRO A 56 -1.70 14.37 0.91
CA PRO A 56 -1.93 13.21 1.77
C PRO A 56 -3.36 12.67 1.77
N THR A 57 -4.37 13.53 1.72
CA THR A 57 -5.77 13.10 1.74
C THR A 57 -6.11 12.29 0.49
N ARG A 58 -5.67 12.77 -0.67
CA ARG A 58 -5.80 12.08 -1.96
C ARG A 58 -5.00 10.79 -1.98
N PHE A 59 -3.75 10.82 -1.52
CA PHE A 59 -2.93 9.61 -1.38
C PHE A 59 -3.63 8.54 -0.54
N LEU A 60 -4.18 8.91 0.62
CA LEU A 60 -4.91 8.00 1.49
C LEU A 60 -6.21 7.50 0.84
N ALA A 61 -6.93 8.35 0.10
CA ALA A 61 -8.11 7.93 -0.63
C ALA A 61 -7.78 6.88 -1.70
N TYR A 62 -6.70 7.07 -2.45
CA TYR A 62 -6.22 6.11 -3.45
C TYR A 62 -5.69 4.82 -2.82
N LEU A 63 -5.04 4.91 -1.66
CA LEU A 63 -4.64 3.75 -0.89
C LEU A 63 -5.85 2.92 -0.45
N VAL A 64 -6.89 3.56 0.10
CA VAL A 64 -8.14 2.88 0.47
C VAL A 64 -8.82 2.26 -0.75
N ALA A 65 -8.89 2.99 -1.87
CA ALA A 65 -9.45 2.48 -3.12
C ALA A 65 -8.66 1.27 -3.66
N ALA A 66 -7.33 1.27 -3.56
CA ALA A 66 -6.50 0.13 -3.92
C ALA A 66 -6.80 -1.09 -3.03
N LEU A 67 -6.96 -0.90 -1.72
CA LEU A 67 -7.35 -1.98 -0.79
C LEU A 67 -8.75 -2.53 -1.10
N GLN A 68 -9.68 -1.69 -1.56
CA GLN A 68 -11.02 -2.12 -1.97
C GLN A 68 -11.01 -3.06 -3.19
N THR A 69 -9.96 -3.04 -4.02
CA THR A 69 -9.85 -3.98 -5.15
C THR A 69 -9.75 -5.44 -4.70
N VAL A 70 -9.30 -5.69 -3.48
CA VAL A 70 -9.12 -7.03 -2.89
C VAL A 70 -10.01 -7.29 -1.69
N VAL A 71 -10.47 -6.24 -1.00
CA VAL A 71 -11.44 -6.30 0.09
C VAL A 71 -12.54 -5.26 -0.19
N PRO A 72 -13.59 -5.59 -0.96
CA PRO A 72 -14.55 -4.61 -1.50
C PRO A 72 -15.15 -3.64 -0.47
N GLU A 73 -15.47 -4.13 0.73
CA GLU A 73 -16.09 -3.34 1.80
C GLU A 73 -15.07 -2.58 2.68
N PHE A 74 -13.78 -2.66 2.36
CA PHE A 74 -12.74 -2.06 3.18
C PHE A 74 -12.90 -0.54 3.23
N GLY A 75 -12.92 0.02 4.45
CA GLY A 75 -12.80 1.45 4.66
C GLY A 75 -13.84 2.32 3.95
N ALA A 76 -15.02 1.79 3.59
CA ALA A 76 -16.03 2.54 2.83
C ALA A 76 -16.40 3.89 3.49
N GLY A 77 -16.55 3.91 4.82
CA GLY A 77 -16.78 5.14 5.57
C GLY A 77 -15.58 6.10 5.58
N LEU A 78 -14.36 5.55 5.65
CA LEU A 78 -13.13 6.33 5.59
C LEU A 78 -12.94 6.98 4.21
N LEU A 79 -13.16 6.23 3.12
CA LEU A 79 -13.09 6.75 1.77
C LEU A 79 -14.11 7.88 1.56
N ALA A 80 -15.35 7.68 2.00
CA ALA A 80 -16.37 8.72 1.94
C ALA A 80 -15.97 9.98 2.72
N ALA A 81 -15.36 9.84 3.90
CA ALA A 81 -14.86 10.97 4.69
C ALA A 81 -13.69 11.69 4.01
N LEU A 82 -12.76 10.97 3.38
CA LEU A 82 -11.62 11.53 2.66
C LEU A 82 -12.03 12.32 1.40
N LEU A 83 -13.13 11.92 0.75
CA LEU A 83 -13.66 12.60 -0.43
C LEU A 83 -14.61 13.75 -0.08
N ALA A 84 -14.98 13.93 1.19
CA ALA A 84 -15.87 14.98 1.63
C ALA A 84 -15.18 16.36 1.63
N PRO A 85 -15.93 17.47 1.49
CA PRO A 85 -15.37 18.83 1.57
C PRO A 85 -14.67 19.15 2.91
N GLN A 86 -15.01 18.42 3.97
CA GLN A 86 -14.44 18.53 5.31
C GLN A 86 -13.75 17.23 5.66
N ALA A 87 -12.71 16.89 4.88
CA ALA A 87 -11.93 15.69 5.11
C ALA A 87 -11.24 15.72 6.49
N PRO A 88 -11.08 14.56 7.14
CA PRO A 88 -10.31 14.46 8.37
C PRO A 88 -8.85 14.86 8.13
N THR A 89 -8.13 15.18 9.21
CA THR A 89 -6.69 15.38 9.11
C THR A 89 -5.99 14.09 8.67
N PRO A 90 -4.86 14.16 7.92
CA PRO A 90 -4.15 12.96 7.48
C PRO A 90 -3.79 12.02 8.63
N THR A 91 -3.42 12.55 9.80
CA THR A 91 -3.14 11.75 11.00
C THR A 91 -4.35 10.97 11.49
N ALA A 92 -5.54 11.60 11.52
CA ALA A 92 -6.78 10.94 11.92
C ALA A 92 -7.16 9.86 10.90
N ALA A 93 -7.08 10.17 9.61
CA ALA A 93 -7.36 9.22 8.54
C ALA A 93 -6.41 8.00 8.56
N VAL A 94 -5.11 8.19 8.83
CA VAL A 94 -4.16 7.09 9.00
C VAL A 94 -4.53 6.23 10.21
N THR A 95 -4.97 6.84 11.31
CA THR A 95 -5.42 6.09 12.50
C THR A 95 -6.63 5.22 12.17
N ASP A 96 -7.62 5.78 11.47
CA ASP A 96 -8.80 5.04 11.03
C ASP A 96 -8.44 3.92 10.03
N LEU A 97 -7.48 4.18 9.13
CA LEU A 97 -6.95 3.18 8.21
C LEU A 97 -6.30 2.01 8.95
N ILE A 98 -5.44 2.28 9.95
CA ILE A 98 -4.80 1.25 10.79
C ILE A 98 -5.86 0.41 11.50
N ASN A 99 -6.87 1.06 12.09
CA ASN A 99 -7.96 0.37 12.77
C ASN A 99 -8.75 -0.52 11.81
N ALA A 100 -9.07 -0.03 10.60
CA ALA A 100 -9.74 -0.82 9.58
C ALA A 100 -8.91 -2.04 9.16
N LEU A 101 -7.61 -1.85 8.89
CA LEU A 101 -6.69 -2.93 8.54
C LEU A 101 -6.60 -4.01 9.63
N ALA A 102 -6.59 -3.61 10.90
CA ALA A 102 -6.53 -4.54 12.04
C ALA A 102 -7.75 -5.47 12.14
N THR A 103 -8.88 -5.12 11.50
CA THR A 103 -10.11 -5.93 11.49
C THR A 103 -10.18 -6.93 10.34
N LEU A 104 -9.21 -6.92 9.41
CA LEU A 104 -9.20 -7.83 8.28
C LEU A 104 -9.08 -9.30 8.75
N ALA A 105 -9.91 -10.16 8.16
CA ALA A 105 -9.92 -11.59 8.46
C ALA A 105 -8.66 -12.32 7.95
N GLN A 106 -8.03 -11.79 6.89
CA GLN A 106 -6.81 -12.33 6.31
C GLN A 106 -5.82 -11.20 6.00
N PRO A 107 -4.50 -11.44 6.12
CA PRO A 107 -3.51 -10.43 5.76
C PRO A 107 -3.53 -10.08 4.28
N VAL A 108 -3.32 -8.80 3.97
CA VAL A 108 -3.23 -8.22 2.62
C VAL A 108 -1.81 -7.73 2.37
N VAL A 109 -1.38 -7.75 1.11
CA VAL A 109 -0.17 -7.07 0.67
C VAL A 109 -0.57 -5.77 -0.03
N LEU A 110 0.07 -4.66 0.32
CA LEU A 110 -0.05 -3.39 -0.39
C LEU A 110 1.24 -3.09 -1.15
N VAL A 111 1.13 -3.00 -2.48
CA VAL A 111 2.22 -2.59 -3.35
C VAL A 111 2.05 -1.12 -3.69
N LEU A 112 3.03 -0.30 -3.31
CA LEU A 112 3.17 1.09 -3.76
C LEU A 112 4.20 1.14 -4.90
N ASP A 113 3.74 1.21 -6.14
CA ASP A 113 4.59 1.35 -7.31
C ASP A 113 4.86 2.83 -7.62
N ASP A 114 6.04 3.10 -8.15
CA ASP A 114 6.49 4.46 -8.48
C ASP A 114 6.41 5.50 -7.35
N TYR A 115 6.42 5.08 -6.08
CA TYR A 115 6.39 5.96 -4.90
C TYR A 115 7.39 7.13 -4.94
N HIS A 116 8.58 6.90 -5.49
CA HIS A 116 9.61 7.93 -5.67
C HIS A 116 9.17 9.15 -6.50
N LEU A 117 8.10 9.04 -7.31
CA LEU A 117 7.56 10.15 -8.10
C LEU A 117 6.75 11.14 -7.26
N VAL A 118 6.19 10.70 -6.13
CA VAL A 118 5.37 11.55 -5.24
C VAL A 118 6.19 12.69 -4.66
N ASN A 119 7.41 12.38 -4.17
CA ASN A 119 8.39 13.31 -3.61
C ASN A 119 7.76 14.41 -2.70
N ALA A 120 6.98 14.00 -1.70
CA ALA A 120 6.22 14.91 -0.85
C ALA A 120 6.32 14.51 0.63
N ALA A 121 6.97 15.38 1.43
CA ALA A 121 7.15 15.16 2.86
C ALA A 121 5.84 14.90 3.65
N PRO A 122 4.70 15.53 3.32
CA PRO A 122 3.43 15.20 3.98
C PRO A 122 2.94 13.76 3.71
N VAL A 123 3.20 13.21 2.51
CA VAL A 123 2.87 11.82 2.17
C VAL A 123 3.82 10.87 2.88
N ASP A 124 5.11 11.20 2.91
CA ASP A 124 6.11 10.44 3.68
C ASP A 124 5.76 10.36 5.16
N ALA A 125 5.26 11.46 5.74
CA ALA A 125 4.81 11.49 7.13
C ALA A 125 3.59 10.59 7.37
N ALA A 126 2.61 10.59 6.45
CA ALA A 126 1.43 9.73 6.55
C ALA A 126 1.80 8.25 6.43
N LEU A 127 2.65 7.89 5.45
CA LEU A 127 3.15 6.53 5.28
C LEU A 127 4.01 6.10 6.47
N GLY A 128 4.87 6.99 6.97
CA GLY A 128 5.70 6.73 8.16
C GLY A 128 4.87 6.41 9.39
N LEU A 129 3.75 7.12 9.59
CA LEU A 129 2.81 6.83 10.68
C LEU A 129 2.12 5.47 10.51
N LEU A 130 1.70 5.12 9.29
CA LEU A 130 1.14 3.81 8.98
C LEU A 130 2.15 2.69 9.28
N LEU A 131 3.41 2.85 8.86
CA LEU A 131 4.48 1.86 9.08
C LEU A 131 4.87 1.71 10.56
N ALA A 132 4.86 2.81 11.32
CA ALA A 132 5.17 2.81 12.75
C ALA A 132 4.13 2.03 13.58
N HIS A 133 2.88 1.99 13.11
CA HIS A 133 1.75 1.33 13.77
C HIS A 133 1.13 0.24 12.91
N GLN A 134 1.92 -0.34 12.01
CA GLN A 134 1.44 -1.29 11.02
C GLN A 134 0.82 -2.53 11.70
N PRO A 135 -0.44 -2.85 11.41
CA PRO A 135 -1.07 -4.04 11.94
C PRO A 135 -0.50 -5.29 11.24
N PRO A 136 -0.48 -6.47 11.89
CA PRO A 136 0.04 -7.70 11.31
C PRO A 136 -0.73 -8.17 10.07
N GLN A 137 -1.94 -7.63 9.84
CA GLN A 137 -2.77 -7.86 8.66
C GLN A 137 -2.27 -7.12 7.42
N LEU A 138 -1.41 -6.11 7.56
CA LEU A 138 -0.83 -5.40 6.41
C LEU A 138 0.62 -5.86 6.21
N HIS A 139 0.99 -6.14 4.96
CA HIS A 139 2.38 -6.18 4.51
C HIS A 139 2.61 -5.16 3.40
#